data_AF-A0A4P5VES5-F1
#
_entry.id   AF-A0A4P5VES5-F1
#
_cell.length_a   1.000
_cell.length_b   1.000
_cell.length_c   1.000
_cell.angle_alpha   90.00
_cell.angle_beta   90.00
_cell.angle_gamma   90.00
#
_symmetry.space_group_name_H-M   'P 1'
#
loop_
_entity.id
_entity.type
_entity.pdbx_description
1 polymer ?
#
loop_
_entity_poly.entity_id
_entity_poly.type
_entity_poly.pdbx_seq_one_letter_code
_entity_poly.pdbx_strand_id
1 'polypeptide(L)'
;MLGTPLERVYPRHHTALQAEVGHRGLLVSEWAPGTPVRPGHFAQRNRLQVALAQAVVLVECPLRSGALQSAQLAWDAGLPVWVVPGDAGRVSAAGSNQWLAQGASVLLDPAQLIESLGTGPIQAAKAAASMAPAGEAGPIPMAHREAALLAALGAGACLDQLCERLRQSPGRLSERLLRLELAGLVQGEPGLWWRPSGRGL
;
A
#
# COMPACT_ATOMS: atom_id res chain seq x y z
N MET A 1 11.49 -6.36 -7.56
CA MET A 1 10.84 -6.06 -8.87
C MET A 1 11.84 -6.23 -10.00
N LEU A 2 11.61 -7.17 -10.92
CA LEU A 2 12.54 -7.55 -12.00
C LEU A 2 11.99 -7.21 -13.39
N GLY A 3 12.86 -6.80 -14.31
CA GLY A 3 12.56 -6.64 -15.74
C GLY A 3 12.78 -7.91 -16.56
N THR A 4 12.96 -9.04 -15.87
CA THR A 4 13.31 -10.34 -16.43
C THR A 4 12.45 -11.42 -15.75
N PRO A 5 12.28 -12.60 -16.36
CA PRO A 5 11.77 -13.78 -15.65
C PRO A 5 12.59 -14.08 -14.39
N LEU A 6 11.96 -14.75 -13.40
CA LEU A 6 12.60 -15.01 -12.10
C LEU A 6 13.90 -15.82 -12.23
N GLU A 7 13.96 -16.76 -13.17
CA GLU A 7 15.13 -17.60 -13.44
C GLU A 7 16.26 -16.88 -14.20
N ARG A 8 16.03 -15.65 -14.67
CA ARG A 8 17.02 -14.88 -15.42
C ARG A 8 17.52 -13.68 -14.63
N VAL A 9 18.82 -13.70 -14.34
CA VAL A 9 19.52 -12.60 -13.68
C VAL A 9 20.00 -11.58 -14.70
N TYR A 10 19.70 -10.31 -14.47
CA TYR A 10 20.27 -9.19 -15.20
C TYR A 10 20.44 -7.95 -14.30
N PRO A 11 21.59 -7.27 -14.35
CA PRO A 11 22.83 -7.69 -15.01
C PRO A 11 23.45 -8.93 -14.34
N ARG A 12 24.27 -9.70 -15.08
CA ARG A 12 24.78 -11.01 -14.60
C ARG A 12 25.53 -10.93 -13.26
N HIS A 13 26.22 -9.82 -12.98
CA HIS A 13 26.95 -9.66 -11.73
C HIS A 13 26.04 -9.55 -10.49
N HIS A 14 24.73 -9.36 -10.65
CA HIS A 14 23.75 -9.39 -9.55
C HIS A 14 23.27 -10.81 -9.19
N THR A 15 23.93 -11.87 -9.66
CA THR A 15 23.48 -13.26 -9.39
C THR A 15 23.38 -13.56 -7.89
N ALA A 16 24.43 -13.24 -7.14
CA ALA A 16 24.42 -13.43 -5.68
C ALA A 16 23.36 -12.54 -4.99
N LEU A 17 23.25 -11.29 -5.42
CA LEU A 17 22.28 -10.34 -4.86
C LEU A 17 20.83 -10.78 -5.08
N GLN A 18 20.49 -11.23 -6.29
CA GLN A 18 19.14 -11.70 -6.60
C GLN A 18 18.80 -12.95 -5.75
N ALA A 19 19.75 -13.88 -5.59
CA ALA A 19 19.56 -15.04 -4.73
C ALA A 19 19.33 -14.63 -3.26
N GLU A 20 20.13 -13.70 -2.73
CA GLU A 20 19.98 -13.21 -1.36
C GLU A 20 18.62 -12.53 -1.15
N VAL A 21 18.21 -11.64 -2.07
CA VAL A 21 16.91 -10.98 -2.01
C VAL A 21 15.77 -11.99 -2.12
N GLY A 22 15.92 -13.03 -2.95
CA GLY A 22 14.94 -14.12 -3.04
C GLY A 22 14.83 -14.95 -1.76
N HIS A 23 15.92 -15.08 -1.00
CA HIS A 23 15.93 -15.84 0.26
C HIS A 23 15.40 -15.04 1.45
N ARG A 24 15.76 -13.74 1.55
CA ARG A 24 15.49 -12.89 2.72
C ARG A 24 14.39 -11.87 2.51
N GLY A 25 13.96 -11.68 1.27
CA GLY A 25 13.01 -10.65 0.87
C GLY A 25 12.00 -11.18 -0.14
N LEU A 26 11.73 -10.37 -1.16
CA LEU A 26 10.73 -10.69 -2.18
C LEU A 26 11.21 -10.30 -3.57
N LEU A 27 11.14 -11.25 -4.49
CA LEU A 27 11.27 -11.03 -5.92
C LEU A 27 9.88 -11.07 -6.56
N VAL A 28 9.64 -10.13 -7.47
CA VAL A 28 8.39 -10.02 -8.22
C VAL A 28 8.76 -9.75 -9.67
N SER A 29 8.14 -10.48 -10.59
CA SER A 29 8.26 -10.31 -12.04
C SER A 29 6.90 -10.56 -12.71
N GLU A 30 6.60 -9.79 -13.76
CA GLU A 30 5.42 -10.03 -14.61
C GLU A 30 5.74 -10.95 -15.80
N TRP A 31 6.99 -11.38 -15.95
CA TRP A 31 7.43 -12.18 -17.09
C TRP A 31 7.39 -13.66 -16.76
N ALA A 32 6.69 -14.42 -17.59
CA ALA A 32 6.62 -15.88 -17.48
C ALA A 32 8.01 -16.52 -17.69
N PRO A 33 8.25 -17.71 -17.11
CA PRO A 33 9.48 -18.44 -17.35
C PRO A 33 9.78 -18.65 -18.84
N GLY A 34 11.04 -18.47 -19.24
CA GLY A 34 11.52 -18.56 -20.61
C GLY A 34 11.35 -17.29 -21.46
N THR A 35 10.71 -16.23 -20.94
CA THR A 35 10.50 -15.00 -21.74
C THR A 35 11.84 -14.33 -22.10
N PRO A 36 12.06 -13.98 -23.39
CA PRO A 36 13.28 -13.26 -23.80
C PRO A 36 13.30 -11.84 -23.23
N VAL A 37 14.45 -11.39 -22.74
CA VAL A 37 14.63 -10.04 -22.18
C VAL A 37 14.75 -9.02 -23.32
N ARG A 38 13.92 -7.97 -23.27
CA ARG A 38 13.93 -6.88 -24.25
C ARG A 38 14.21 -5.53 -23.57
N PRO A 39 14.80 -4.54 -24.28
CA PRO A 39 15.12 -3.23 -23.70
C PRO A 39 13.93 -2.54 -22.98
N GLY A 40 12.71 -2.68 -23.51
CA GLY A 40 11.50 -2.07 -22.92
C GLY A 40 11.01 -2.69 -21.62
N HIS A 41 11.45 -3.91 -21.26
CA HIS A 41 10.95 -4.60 -20.06
C HIS A 41 11.32 -3.86 -18.77
N PHE A 42 12.49 -3.22 -18.73
CA PHE A 42 12.96 -2.49 -17.56
C PHE A 42 12.15 -1.22 -17.33
N ALA A 43 11.85 -0.48 -18.40
CA ALA A 43 10.98 0.70 -18.34
C ALA A 43 9.56 0.31 -17.91
N GLN A 44 9.01 -0.77 -18.47
CA GLN A 44 7.70 -1.29 -18.06
C GLN A 44 7.67 -1.70 -16.60
N ARG A 45 8.71 -2.37 -16.09
CA ARG A 45 8.81 -2.78 -14.69
C ARG A 45 8.76 -1.59 -13.73
N ASN A 46 9.34 -0.45 -14.09
CA ASN A 46 9.44 0.71 -13.20
C ASN A 46 8.07 1.18 -12.66
N ARG A 47 6.99 1.02 -13.45
CA ARG A 47 5.63 1.33 -12.99
C ARG A 47 5.22 0.53 -11.76
N LEU A 48 5.66 -0.73 -11.64
CA LEU A 48 5.36 -1.58 -10.48
C LEU A 48 6.15 -1.14 -9.25
N GLN A 49 7.37 -0.64 -9.44
CA GLN A 49 8.16 -0.10 -8.33
C GLN A 49 7.47 1.13 -7.75
N VAL A 50 7.00 2.03 -8.61
CA VAL A 50 6.25 3.23 -8.21
C VAL A 50 4.92 2.83 -7.55
N ALA A 51 4.17 1.90 -8.14
CA ALA A 51 2.87 1.47 -7.60
C ALA A 51 2.94 0.84 -6.21
N LEU A 52 4.08 0.25 -5.82
CA LEU A 52 4.27 -0.30 -4.47
C LEU A 52 5.01 0.66 -3.52
N ALA A 53 5.46 1.82 -4.00
CA ALA A 53 6.20 2.78 -3.20
C ALA A 53 5.25 3.79 -2.55
N GLN A 54 5.66 4.28 -1.38
CA GLN A 54 5.00 5.43 -0.73
C GLN A 54 5.68 6.76 -1.08
N ALA A 55 6.93 6.72 -1.56
CA ALA A 55 7.68 7.85 -2.08
C ALA A 55 8.78 7.34 -3.02
N VAL A 56 9.25 8.21 -3.91
CA VAL A 56 10.41 7.95 -4.78
C VAL A 56 11.54 8.90 -4.41
N VAL A 57 12.74 8.35 -4.22
CA VAL A 57 13.95 9.13 -3.96
C VAL A 57 14.88 9.07 -5.18
N LEU A 58 15.20 10.23 -5.73
CA LEU A 58 16.22 10.43 -6.73
C LEU A 58 17.53 10.83 -6.05
N VAL A 59 18.59 10.04 -6.24
CA VAL A 59 19.91 10.35 -5.68
C VAL A 59 20.78 11.02 -6.73
N GLU A 60 21.24 10.26 -7.72
CA GLU A 60 21.98 10.80 -8.87
C GLU A 60 21.35 10.29 -10.16
N CYS A 61 20.73 11.19 -10.92
CA CYS A 61 20.15 10.88 -12.22
C CYS A 61 20.60 11.89 -13.28
N PRO A 62 21.32 11.48 -14.34
CA PRO A 62 21.57 12.34 -15.49
C PRO A 62 20.28 12.58 -16.28
N LEU A 63 20.26 13.61 -17.15
CA LEU A 63 19.09 14.03 -17.94
C LEU A 63 18.44 12.92 -18.78
N ARG A 64 19.21 11.90 -19.18
CA ARG A 64 18.73 10.76 -20.00
C ARG A 64 18.57 9.47 -19.19
N SER A 65 18.43 9.59 -17.87
CA SER A 65 18.24 8.42 -16.98
C SER A 65 16.83 7.85 -17.08
N GLY A 66 16.72 6.53 -17.19
CA GLY A 66 15.44 5.83 -17.08
C GLY A 66 14.76 5.96 -15.72
N ALA A 67 15.50 6.36 -14.67
CA ALA A 67 14.94 6.63 -13.36
C ALA A 67 14.06 7.90 -13.33
N LEU A 68 14.28 8.85 -14.25
CA LEU A 68 13.42 10.03 -14.38
C LEU A 68 12.01 9.67 -14.83
N GLN A 69 11.85 8.56 -15.56
CA GLN A 69 10.53 8.04 -15.89
C GLN A 69 9.79 7.54 -14.63
N SER A 70 10.50 6.93 -13.68
CA SER A 70 9.90 6.55 -12.38
C SER A 70 9.49 7.76 -11.56
N ALA A 71 10.28 8.84 -11.58
CA ALA A 71 9.92 10.09 -10.92
C ALA A 71 8.68 10.73 -11.56
N GLN A 72 8.60 10.74 -12.89
CA GLN A 72 7.41 11.22 -13.59
C GLN A 72 6.17 10.42 -13.21
N LEU A 73 6.26 9.09 -13.25
CA LEU A 73 5.16 8.20 -12.85
C LEU A 73 4.71 8.43 -11.41
N ALA A 74 5.66 8.68 -10.49
CA ALA A 74 5.34 8.97 -9.09
C ALA A 74 4.66 10.34 -8.95
N TRP A 75 5.17 11.35 -9.64
CA TRP A 75 4.62 12.69 -9.65
C TRP A 75 3.18 12.72 -10.17
N ASP A 76 2.94 12.06 -11.31
CA ASP A 76 1.62 11.94 -11.91
C ASP A 76 0.63 11.19 -11.01
N ALA A 77 1.13 10.24 -10.20
CA ALA A 77 0.36 9.50 -9.21
C ALA A 77 0.16 10.26 -7.88
N GLY A 78 0.67 11.48 -7.74
CA GLY A 78 0.61 12.27 -6.51
C GLY A 78 1.48 11.71 -5.38
N LEU A 79 2.46 10.85 -5.69
CA LEU A 79 3.41 10.33 -4.71
C LEU A 79 4.55 11.34 -4.49
N PRO A 80 5.00 11.53 -3.23
CA PRO A 80 6.14 12.38 -2.94
C PRO A 80 7.39 11.95 -3.72
N VAL A 81 7.98 12.91 -4.44
CA VAL A 81 9.28 12.77 -5.08
C VAL A 81 10.30 13.57 -4.29
N TRP A 82 11.34 12.89 -3.84
CA TRP A 82 12.45 13.46 -3.08
C TRP A 82 13.72 13.43 -3.90
N VAL A 83 14.58 14.43 -3.72
CA VAL A 83 15.84 14.55 -4.43
C VAL A 83 16.97 14.80 -3.44
N VAL A 84 18.01 13.95 -3.49
CA VAL A 84 19.29 14.26 -2.84
C VAL A 84 20.00 15.28 -3.75
N PRO A 85 20.26 16.51 -3.27
CA PRO A 85 20.88 17.53 -4.11
C PRO A 85 22.34 17.16 -4.42
N GLY A 86 22.73 17.32 -5.68
CA GLY A 86 24.13 17.24 -6.12
C GLY A 86 24.66 18.61 -6.57
N ASP A 87 25.98 18.72 -6.75
CA ASP A 87 26.59 19.95 -7.27
C ASP A 87 25.96 20.37 -8.60
N ALA A 88 25.69 21.67 -8.80
CA ALA A 88 25.01 22.17 -9.98
C ALA A 88 25.72 21.83 -11.31
N GLY A 89 27.06 21.72 -11.29
CA GLY A 89 27.87 21.33 -12.44
C GLY A 89 28.01 19.81 -12.65
N ARG A 90 27.50 18.97 -11.73
CA ARG A 90 27.66 17.52 -11.79
C ARG A 90 26.67 16.91 -12.80
N VAL A 91 27.19 16.41 -13.91
CA VAL A 91 26.39 15.81 -14.99
C VAL A 91 25.53 14.63 -14.50
N SER A 92 26.02 13.83 -13.55
CA SER A 92 25.24 12.71 -12.98
C SER A 92 24.05 13.16 -12.14
N ALA A 93 24.02 14.40 -11.64
CA ALA A 93 22.92 14.95 -10.84
C ALA A 93 22.02 15.92 -11.62
N ALA A 94 22.37 16.26 -12.87
CA ALA A 94 21.66 17.28 -13.64
C ALA A 94 20.15 16.98 -13.78
N GLY A 95 19.78 15.73 -14.01
CA GLY A 95 18.37 15.32 -14.13
C GLY A 95 17.64 15.27 -12.78
N SER A 96 18.28 14.76 -11.72
CA SER A 96 17.67 14.79 -10.38
C SER A 96 17.50 16.22 -9.86
N ASN A 97 18.50 17.09 -10.03
CA ASN A 97 18.41 18.50 -9.62
C ASN A 97 17.31 19.29 -10.36
N GLN A 98 16.99 18.94 -11.62
CA GLN A 98 15.88 19.58 -12.33
C GLN A 98 14.52 19.34 -11.67
N TRP A 99 14.35 18.24 -10.93
CA TRP A 99 13.13 17.99 -10.18
C TRP A 99 12.95 18.93 -8.99
N LEU A 100 14.04 19.43 -8.39
CA LEU A 100 13.96 20.45 -7.34
C LEU A 100 13.32 21.74 -7.86
N ALA A 101 13.66 22.14 -9.10
CA ALA A 101 13.04 23.29 -9.75
C ALA A 101 11.57 23.05 -10.10
N GLN A 102 11.12 21.79 -10.20
CA GLN A 102 9.73 21.40 -10.44
C GLN A 102 8.91 21.24 -9.15
N GLY A 103 9.53 21.47 -7.98
CA GLY A 103 8.86 21.40 -6.69
C GLY A 103 9.00 20.07 -5.96
N ALA A 104 9.88 19.17 -6.41
CA ALA A 104 10.24 17.98 -5.64
C ALA A 104 10.91 18.36 -4.30
N SER A 105 10.70 17.55 -3.27
CA SER A 105 11.24 17.81 -1.93
C SER A 105 12.75 17.56 -1.89
N VAL A 106 13.50 18.46 -1.25
CA VAL A 106 14.94 18.27 -1.02
C VAL A 106 15.12 17.24 0.10
N LEU A 107 15.95 16.22 -0.12
CA LEU A 107 16.34 15.25 0.89
C LEU A 107 17.76 15.53 1.38
N LEU A 108 17.86 16.24 2.51
CA LEU A 108 19.14 16.49 3.19
C LEU A 108 19.39 15.49 4.33
N ASP A 109 18.32 15.03 4.97
CA ASP A 109 18.36 14.10 6.10
C ASP A 109 17.35 12.96 5.87
N PRO A 110 17.79 11.69 5.82
CA PRO A 110 16.91 10.54 5.74
C PRO A 110 15.85 10.47 6.86
N ALA A 111 16.11 11.04 8.03
CA ALA A 111 15.13 11.05 9.13
C ALA A 111 13.84 11.81 8.75
N GLN A 112 13.96 12.91 8.01
CA GLN A 112 12.81 13.70 7.54
C GLN A 112 11.94 12.90 6.57
N LEU A 113 12.57 12.11 5.69
CA LEU A 113 11.83 11.20 4.81
C LEU A 113 11.06 10.17 5.64
N ILE A 114 11.71 9.53 6.60
CA ILE A 114 11.08 8.50 7.46
C ILE A 114 9.90 9.11 8.23
N GLU A 115 10.07 10.30 8.81
CA GLU A 115 9.00 11.02 9.50
C GLU A 115 7.83 11.34 8.56
N SER A 116 8.11 11.82 7.34
CA SER A 116 7.09 12.13 6.34
C SER A 116 6.28 10.90 5.89
N LEU A 117 6.90 9.73 5.87
CA LEU A 117 6.27 8.46 5.50
C LEU A 117 5.43 7.85 6.63
N GLY A 118 5.60 8.34 7.87
CA GLY A 118 4.85 7.88 9.03
C GLY A 118 5.11 6.43 9.43
N THR A 119 4.14 5.82 10.10
CA THR A 119 4.25 4.43 10.55
C THR A 119 4.12 3.49 9.35
N GLY A 120 5.25 2.88 8.97
CA GLY A 120 5.29 1.98 7.81
C GLY A 120 4.26 0.84 7.89
N PRO A 121 3.89 0.25 6.74
CA PRO A 121 2.73 -0.65 6.61
C PRO A 121 2.81 -1.89 7.50
N ILE A 122 4.02 -2.38 7.81
CA ILE A 122 4.21 -3.53 8.69
C ILE A 122 3.87 -3.18 10.15
N GLN A 123 4.27 -1.98 10.61
CA GLN A 123 3.95 -1.54 11.98
C GLN A 123 2.48 -1.19 12.10
N ALA A 124 1.90 -0.52 11.11
CA ALA A 124 0.46 -0.29 11.04
C ALA A 124 -0.33 -1.61 11.07
N ALA A 125 0.09 -2.62 10.29
CA ALA A 125 -0.53 -3.94 10.29
C ALA A 125 -0.37 -4.67 11.64
N LYS A 126 0.80 -4.57 12.30
CA LYS A 126 1.01 -5.15 13.64
C LYS A 126 0.20 -4.44 14.72
N ALA A 127 0.11 -3.11 14.67
CA ALA A 127 -0.73 -2.33 15.58
C ALA A 127 -2.20 -2.68 15.37
N ALA A 128 -2.66 -2.78 14.12
CA ALA A 128 -4.01 -3.24 13.78
C ALA A 128 -4.27 -4.69 14.22
N ALA A 129 -3.28 -5.59 14.08
CA ALA A 129 -3.38 -6.98 14.55
C ALA A 129 -3.35 -7.10 16.09
N SER A 130 -2.66 -6.19 16.78
CA SER A 130 -2.63 -6.07 18.25
C SER A 130 -3.91 -5.45 18.82
N MET A 131 -4.53 -4.55 18.07
CA MET A 131 -5.83 -3.93 18.39
C MET A 131 -7.02 -4.78 17.95
N ALA A 132 -6.80 -5.81 17.13
CA ALA A 132 -7.80 -6.83 16.87
C ALA A 132 -7.99 -7.66 18.15
N PRO A 133 -9.23 -7.85 18.64
CA PRO A 133 -9.45 -8.73 19.78
C PRO A 133 -8.93 -10.12 19.41
N ALA A 134 -8.14 -10.72 20.31
CA ALA A 134 -7.66 -12.09 20.18
C ALA A 134 -8.87 -13.03 19.96
N GLY A 135 -9.05 -13.46 18.72
CA GLY A 135 -10.12 -14.33 18.27
C GLY A 135 -9.77 -14.86 16.88
N GLU A 136 -9.42 -16.15 16.84
CA GLU A 136 -8.70 -16.86 15.80
C GLU A 136 -9.50 -17.20 14.53
N ALA A 137 -8.77 -17.71 13.53
CA ALA A 137 -9.14 -18.76 12.57
C ALA A 137 -9.94 -18.40 11.29
N GLY A 138 -9.32 -18.71 10.14
CA GLY A 138 -9.95 -19.15 8.88
C GLY A 138 -10.84 -18.15 8.12
N PRO A 139 -11.20 -18.46 6.85
CA PRO A 139 -12.22 -17.74 6.10
C PRO A 139 -13.61 -18.10 6.64
N ILE A 140 -13.88 -17.68 7.88
CA ILE A 140 -15.22 -17.72 8.45
C ILE A 140 -16.04 -16.62 7.75
N PRO A 141 -17.20 -16.92 7.15
CA PRO A 141 -18.04 -15.93 6.48
C PRO A 141 -18.31 -14.72 7.38
N MET A 142 -18.32 -13.51 6.84
CA MET A 142 -18.47 -12.25 7.60
C MET A 142 -19.65 -12.28 8.58
N ALA A 143 -20.76 -12.91 8.20
CA ALA A 143 -21.93 -13.10 9.06
C ALA A 143 -21.64 -13.88 10.35
N HIS A 144 -20.72 -14.85 10.31
CA HIS A 144 -20.29 -15.61 11.49
C HIS A 144 -19.30 -14.83 12.35
N ARG A 145 -18.41 -14.02 11.75
CA ARG A 145 -17.51 -13.13 12.51
C ARG A 145 -18.27 -12.03 13.25
N GLU A 146 -19.35 -11.54 12.64
CA GLU A 146 -20.18 -10.46 13.18
C GLU A 146 -21.47 -10.98 13.84
N ALA A 147 -21.54 -12.27 14.18
CA ALA A 147 -22.73 -12.92 14.73
C ALA A 147 -23.29 -12.22 15.98
N ALA A 148 -22.41 -11.74 16.87
CA ALA A 148 -22.82 -11.00 18.06
C ALA A 148 -23.48 -9.65 17.72
N LEU A 149 -23.01 -8.97 16.67
CA LEU A 149 -23.59 -7.70 16.22
C LEU A 149 -24.92 -7.93 15.51
N LEU A 150 -25.01 -8.95 14.64
CA LEU A 150 -26.26 -9.34 13.99
C LEU A 150 -27.33 -9.79 14.99
N ALA A 151 -26.94 -10.56 16.02
CA ALA A 151 -27.84 -10.95 17.11
C ALA A 151 -28.30 -9.74 17.93
N ALA A 152 -27.40 -8.79 18.22
CA ALA A 152 -27.76 -7.56 18.93
C ALA A 152 -28.64 -6.62 18.09
N LEU A 153 -28.53 -6.69 16.76
CA LEU A 153 -29.39 -5.97 15.82
C LEU A 153 -30.83 -6.49 15.86
N GLY A 154 -31.01 -7.82 15.94
CA GLY A 154 -32.33 -8.45 15.94
C GLY A 154 -33.14 -8.04 14.71
N ALA A 155 -34.35 -7.49 14.91
CA ALA A 155 -35.17 -6.94 13.83
C ALA A 155 -34.78 -5.50 13.41
N GLY A 156 -33.94 -4.83 14.20
CA GLY A 156 -33.47 -3.47 13.97
C GLY A 156 -33.07 -2.77 15.29
N ALA A 157 -32.01 -1.97 15.26
CA ALA A 157 -31.50 -1.25 16.44
C ALA A 157 -30.80 0.06 16.07
N CYS A 158 -30.82 1.05 16.98
CA CYS A 158 -30.03 2.27 16.83
C CYS A 158 -28.59 2.09 17.32
N LEU A 159 -27.69 2.97 16.90
CA LEU A 159 -26.29 2.94 17.33
C LEU A 159 -26.14 2.95 18.85
N ASP A 160 -26.92 3.78 19.55
CA ASP A 160 -26.85 3.91 21.02
C ASP A 160 -27.28 2.60 21.73
N GLN A 161 -28.35 1.96 21.25
CA GLN A 161 -28.79 0.65 21.75
C GLN A 161 -27.72 -0.42 21.55
N LEU A 162 -26.99 -0.38 20.43
CA LEU A 162 -25.90 -1.31 20.16
C LEU A 162 -24.68 -1.02 21.04
N CYS A 163 -24.36 0.25 21.28
CA CYS A 163 -23.31 0.67 22.22
C CYS A 163 -23.60 0.11 23.62
N GLU A 164 -24.84 0.24 24.10
CA GLU A 164 -25.27 -0.28 25.40
C GLU A 164 -25.21 -1.81 25.47
N ARG A 165 -25.79 -2.51 24.49
CA ARG A 165 -25.88 -3.98 24.46
C ARG A 165 -24.52 -4.64 24.33
N LEU A 166 -23.64 -4.10 23.49
CA LEU A 166 -22.34 -4.69 23.17
C LEU A 166 -21.20 -4.10 24.01
N ARG A 167 -21.46 -3.03 24.77
CA ARG A 167 -20.46 -2.27 25.55
C ARG A 167 -19.24 -1.87 24.70
N GLN A 168 -19.50 -1.39 23.49
CA GLN A 168 -18.48 -0.95 22.53
C GLN A 168 -18.61 0.54 22.23
N SER A 169 -17.52 1.16 21.80
CA SER A 169 -17.54 2.56 21.40
C SER A 169 -18.32 2.76 20.10
N PRO A 170 -18.97 3.93 19.93
CA PRO A 170 -19.73 4.24 18.73
C PRO A 170 -18.87 4.21 17.47
N GLY A 171 -17.61 4.69 17.53
CA GLY A 171 -16.70 4.64 16.39
C GLY A 171 -16.43 3.21 15.89
N ARG A 172 -16.24 2.26 16.81
CA ARG A 172 -16.00 0.85 16.47
C ARG A 172 -17.24 0.17 15.91
N LEU A 173 -18.42 0.50 16.44
CA LEU A 173 -19.69 -0.05 15.95
C LEU A 173 -20.07 0.50 14.58
N SER A 174 -19.90 1.80 14.35
CA SER A 174 -20.14 2.43 13.05
C SER A 174 -19.27 1.81 11.95
N GLU A 175 -18.00 1.54 12.23
CA GLU A 175 -17.11 0.89 11.27
C GLU A 175 -17.59 -0.53 10.91
N ARG A 176 -18.02 -1.32 11.90
CA ARG A 176 -18.53 -2.70 11.69
C ARG A 176 -19.86 -2.70 10.94
N LEU A 177 -20.77 -1.80 11.28
CA LEU A 177 -22.07 -1.64 10.62
C LEU A 177 -21.90 -1.23 9.15
N LEU A 178 -21.00 -0.28 8.86
CA LEU A 178 -20.68 0.12 7.49
C LEU A 178 -20.13 -1.06 6.67
N ARG A 179 -19.26 -1.89 7.26
CA ARG A 179 -18.74 -3.09 6.59
C ARG A 179 -19.85 -4.09 6.27
N LEU A 180 -20.81 -4.30 7.18
CA LEU A 180 -21.97 -5.17 6.95
C LEU A 180 -22.93 -4.61 5.90
N GLU A 181 -23.09 -3.29 5.85
CA GLU A 181 -23.94 -2.60 4.88
C GLU A 181 -23.36 -2.71 3.46
N LEU A 182 -22.05 -2.50 3.30
CA LEU A 182 -21.34 -2.71 2.04
C LEU A 182 -21.39 -4.18 1.58
N ALA A 183 -21.44 -5.12 2.52
CA ALA A 183 -21.64 -6.54 2.24
C ALA A 183 -23.11 -6.92 1.96
N GLY A 184 -24.05 -5.97 2.07
CA GLY A 184 -25.48 -6.18 1.83
C GLY A 184 -26.19 -7.01 2.90
N LEU A 185 -25.59 -7.19 4.09
CA LEU A 185 -26.14 -7.97 5.21
C LEU A 185 -27.04 -7.15 6.13
N VAL A 186 -26.81 -5.84 6.21
CA VAL A 186 -27.65 -4.89 6.95
C VAL A 186 -27.97 -3.70 6.06
N GLN A 187 -29.01 -2.95 6.40
CA GLN A 187 -29.43 -1.74 5.72
C GLN A 187 -29.50 -0.59 6.73
N GLY A 188 -28.85 0.52 6.43
CA GLY A 188 -28.99 1.77 7.17
C GLY A 188 -30.33 2.46 6.88
N GLU A 189 -30.93 3.00 7.92
CA GLU A 189 -32.18 3.77 7.91
C GLU A 189 -31.92 5.15 8.58
N PRO A 190 -32.74 6.17 8.30
CA PRO A 190 -32.61 7.47 8.93
C PRO A 190 -32.61 7.39 10.47
N GLY A 191 -31.81 8.25 11.13
CA GLY A 191 -31.75 8.30 12.59
C GLY A 191 -30.75 7.32 13.22
N LEU A 192 -29.65 6.99 12.52
CA LEU A 192 -28.62 6.05 12.98
C LEU A 192 -29.22 4.70 13.37
N TRP A 193 -30.08 4.19 12.48
CA TRP A 193 -30.81 2.94 12.68
C TRP A 193 -30.37 1.93 11.63
N TRP A 194 -30.24 0.66 12.02
CA TRP A 194 -29.88 -0.42 11.11
C TRP A 194 -30.79 -1.63 11.30
N ARG A 195 -31.11 -2.30 10.21
CA ARG A 195 -31.89 -3.55 10.19
C ARG A 195 -31.22 -4.63 9.34
N PRO A 196 -31.46 -5.93 9.55
CA PRO A 196 -30.97 -6.97 8.66
C PRO A 196 -31.54 -6.79 7.25
N SER A 197 -30.70 -6.98 6.24
CA SER A 197 -31.13 -6.95 4.85
C SER A 197 -31.87 -8.24 4.50
N GLY A 198 -33.07 -8.14 3.93
CA GLY A 198 -33.89 -9.30 3.53
C GLY A 198 -33.34 -10.13 2.37
N ARG A 199 -32.11 -9.85 1.90
CA ARG A 199 -31.44 -10.58 0.80
C ARG A 199 -30.52 -11.72 1.28
N GLY A 200 -30.45 -12.00 2.58
CA GLY A 200 -29.43 -12.88 3.16
C GLY A 200 -29.94 -13.95 4.13
N LEU A 201 -31.06 -14.60 3.83
CA LEU A 201 -31.45 -15.91 4.38
C LEU A 201 -31.71 -16.89 3.25
#